data_AF-A0A8B7DQX8-F1
#
_entry.id   AF-A0A8B7DQX8-F1
#
_cell.length_a   1.000
_cell.length_b   1.000
_cell.length_c   1.000
_cell.angle_alpha   90.00
_cell.angle_beta   90.00
_cell.angle_gamma   90.00
#
_symmetry.space_group_name_H-M   'P 1'
#
loop_
_entity.id
_entity.type
_entity.pdbx_description
1 polymer ?
#
loop_
_entity_poly.entity_id
_entity_poly.type
_entity_poly.pdbx_seq_one_letter_code
_entity_poly.pdbx_strand_id
1 'polypeptide(L)'
;FFGLSIDPPQYIDELSQSIPVHFTSQNASLRDDAVFAVEKIAQQCSDHNAVCKLINQIFKILSGSEGKLSLPEQRTSVFSAIENIANISSTAANMEMLATFIFEKMYPFLLEEGNQYFFI
;
A
#
# COMPACT_ATOMS: atom_id res chain seq x y z
N PHE A 1 2.74 -1.99 29.34
CA PHE A 1 1.62 -1.11 29.73
C PHE A 1 1.99 0.28 29.25
N PHE A 2 1.62 0.72 28.06
CA PHE A 2 0.26 1.05 27.64
C PHE A 2 -0.06 0.48 26.26
N GLY A 3 -1.03 -0.43 26.21
CA GLY A 3 -1.78 -0.69 24.99
C GLY A 3 -2.64 0.53 24.74
N LEU A 4 -2.12 1.46 23.95
CA LEU A 4 -2.98 2.37 23.21
C LEU A 4 -3.55 1.53 22.09
N SER A 5 -4.69 0.89 22.35
CA SER A 5 -5.61 0.49 21.29
C SER A 5 -6.13 1.80 20.69
N ILE A 6 -5.33 2.43 19.83
CA ILE A 6 -5.73 3.56 19.00
C ILE A 6 -6.85 2.99 18.13
N ASP A 7 -8.04 3.57 18.18
CA ASP A 7 -9.19 3.16 17.38
C ASP A 7 -8.75 3.04 15.91
N PRO A 8 -8.55 1.81 15.38
CA PRO A 8 -7.79 1.59 14.16
C PRO A 8 -8.32 2.35 12.93
N PRO A 9 -9.64 2.43 12.68
CA PRO A 9 -10.15 2.96 11.42
C PRO A 9 -9.82 4.45 11.18
N GLN A 10 -9.94 5.28 12.22
CA GLN A 10 -9.89 6.73 12.07
C GLN A 10 -8.45 7.24 11.90
N TYR A 11 -7.50 6.58 12.54
CA TYR A 11 -6.07 6.85 12.40
C TYR A 11 -5.51 6.33 11.06
N ILE A 12 -6.00 5.18 10.58
CA ILE A 12 -5.66 4.65 9.26
C ILE A 12 -6.13 5.62 8.16
N ASP A 13 -7.33 6.18 8.29
CA ASP A 13 -7.87 7.11 7.29
C ASP A 13 -7.05 8.41 7.20
N GLU A 14 -6.58 8.96 8.32
CA GLU A 14 -5.71 10.16 8.31
C GLU A 14 -4.29 9.86 7.83
N LEU A 15 -3.67 8.78 8.32
CA LEU A 15 -2.32 8.41 7.90
C LEU A 15 -2.25 7.99 6.43
N SER A 16 -3.25 7.27 5.95
CA SER A 16 -3.31 6.85 4.55
C SER A 16 -3.43 8.03 3.57
N GLN A 17 -3.85 9.21 4.03
CA GLN A 17 -3.85 10.44 3.23
C GLN A 17 -2.50 11.18 3.24
N SER A 18 -1.74 11.10 4.34
CA SER A 18 -0.44 11.78 4.44
C SER A 18 0.72 10.95 3.89
N ILE A 19 0.62 9.63 3.89
CA ILE A 19 1.68 8.71 3.45
C ILE A 19 2.02 8.78 1.93
N PRO A 20 1.05 8.98 1.01
CA PRO A 20 1.33 9.01 -0.43
C PRO A 20 2.39 10.02 -0.87
N VAL A 21 2.45 11.18 -0.22
CA VAL A 21 3.44 12.23 -0.53
C VAL A 21 4.87 11.81 -0.21
N HIS A 22 5.06 10.83 0.68
CA HIS A 22 6.38 10.31 1.03
C HIS A 22 6.85 9.26 0.01
N PHE A 23 5.94 8.43 -0.51
CA PHE A 23 6.25 7.47 -1.58
C PHE A 23 6.68 8.14 -2.89
N THR A 24 6.16 9.33 -3.16
CA THR A 24 6.50 10.15 -4.35
C THR A 24 7.71 11.06 -4.13
N SER A 25 8.36 10.99 -2.96
CA SER A 25 9.55 11.79 -2.66
C SER A 25 10.78 11.33 -3.45
N GLN A 26 11.67 12.27 -3.76
CA GLN A 26 12.99 11.96 -4.31
C GLN A 26 13.95 11.42 -3.23
N ASN A 27 13.71 11.73 -1.96
CA ASN A 27 14.53 11.26 -0.86
C ASN A 27 14.21 9.79 -0.52
N ALA A 28 15.22 8.92 -0.62
CA ALA A 28 15.09 7.50 -0.31
C ALA A 28 14.65 7.25 1.13
N SER A 29 15.20 7.99 2.10
CA SER A 29 14.85 7.81 3.52
C SER A 29 13.37 8.09 3.79
N LEU A 30 12.76 9.07 3.11
CA LEU A 30 11.33 9.35 3.26
C LEU A 30 10.46 8.23 2.68
N ARG A 31 10.94 7.54 1.62
CA ARG A 31 10.24 6.38 1.07
C ARG A 31 10.36 5.17 2.00
N ASP A 32 11.54 4.94 2.57
CA ASP A 32 11.76 3.86 3.53
C ASP A 32 10.89 4.06 4.79
N ASP A 33 10.82 5.30 5.29
CA ASP A 33 9.94 5.67 6.40
C ASP A 33 8.46 5.44 6.06
N ALA A 34 8.05 5.69 4.81
CA ALA A 34 6.69 5.43 4.35
C ALA A 34 6.39 3.92 4.32
N VAL A 35 7.30 3.10 3.80
CA VAL A 35 7.19 1.64 3.81
C VAL A 35 7.09 1.12 5.25
N PHE A 36 7.93 1.62 6.14
CA PHE A 36 7.93 1.24 7.55
C PHE A 36 6.64 1.66 8.26
N ALA A 37 6.14 2.88 8.00
CA ALA A 37 4.89 3.36 8.58
C ALA A 37 3.71 2.46 8.16
N VAL A 38 3.61 2.15 6.87
CA VAL A 38 2.56 1.25 6.33
C VAL A 38 2.64 -0.13 6.98
N GLU A 39 3.84 -0.68 7.15
CA GLU A 39 4.07 -1.95 7.84
C GLU A 39 3.54 -1.92 9.28
N LYS A 40 3.87 -0.86 10.04
CA LYS A 40 3.44 -0.72 11.44
C LYS A 40 1.92 -0.55 11.56
N ILE A 41 1.31 0.19 10.64
CA ILE A 41 -0.15 0.35 10.59
C ILE A 41 -0.80 -1.00 10.34
N ALA A 42 -0.33 -1.76 9.34
CA ALA A 42 -0.86 -3.09 9.03
C ALA A 42 -0.73 -4.06 10.21
N GLN A 43 0.38 -4.03 10.98
CA GLN A 43 0.57 -4.84 12.19
C GLN A 43 -0.44 -4.53 13.29
N GLN A 44 -0.94 -3.31 13.34
CA GLN A 44 -1.93 -2.88 14.34
C GLN A 44 -3.38 -3.06 13.85
N CYS A 45 -3.58 -3.37 12.57
CA CYS A 45 -4.90 -3.64 12.00
C CYS A 45 -5.37 -5.05 12.39
N SER A 46 -6.37 -5.13 13.28
CA SER A 46 -7.05 -6.39 13.61
C SER A 46 -8.26 -6.68 12.70
N ASP A 47 -8.70 -5.69 11.92
CA ASP A 47 -9.83 -5.80 10.99
C ASP A 47 -9.33 -5.96 9.55
N HIS A 48 -9.71 -7.08 8.93
CA HIS A 48 -9.42 -7.41 7.54
C HIS A 48 -9.91 -6.34 6.56
N ASN A 49 -11.05 -5.69 6.84
CA ASN A 49 -11.55 -4.62 5.99
C ASN A 49 -10.66 -3.38 6.03
N ALA A 50 -10.05 -3.09 7.19
CA ALA A 50 -9.11 -1.98 7.32
C ALA A 50 -7.81 -2.25 6.53
N VAL A 51 -7.34 -3.50 6.51
CA VAL A 51 -6.21 -3.94 5.67
C VAL A 51 -6.51 -3.76 4.19
N CYS A 52 -7.68 -4.20 3.71
CA CYS A 52 -8.08 -4.02 2.31
C CYS A 52 -8.19 -2.54 1.93
N LYS A 53 -8.70 -1.69 2.84
CA LYS A 53 -8.71 -0.24 2.63
C LYS A 53 -7.30 0.34 2.50
N LEU A 54 -6.37 -0.07 3.38
CA LEU A 54 -4.98 0.36 3.32
C LEU A 54 -4.33 -0.05 1.99
N ILE A 55 -4.46 -1.31 1.58
CA ILE A 55 -3.96 -1.81 0.28
C ILE A 55 -4.54 -0.96 -0.86
N ASN A 56 -5.85 -0.68 -0.83
CA ASN A 56 -6.50 0.13 -1.86
C ASN A 56 -5.93 1.55 -1.94
N GLN A 57 -5.64 2.19 -0.80
CA GLN A 57 -5.01 3.52 -0.79
C GLN A 57 -3.60 3.48 -1.39
N ILE A 58 -2.80 2.45 -1.06
CA ILE A 58 -1.46 2.28 -1.63
C ILE A 58 -1.53 2.04 -3.16
N PHE A 59 -2.52 1.29 -3.64
CA PHE A 59 -2.74 1.10 -5.09
C PHE A 59 -3.13 2.39 -5.82
N LYS A 60 -3.84 3.32 -5.18
CA LYS A 60 -4.13 4.64 -5.79
C LYS A 60 -2.85 5.42 -6.10
N ILE A 61 -1.79 5.21 -5.32
CA ILE A 61 -0.47 5.78 -5.59
C ILE A 61 0.12 5.18 -6.87
N LEU A 62 0.02 3.85 -7.06
CA LEU A 62 0.46 3.18 -8.29
C LEU A 62 -0.28 3.69 -9.53
N SER A 63 -1.61 3.86 -9.44
CA SER A 63 -2.43 4.39 -10.54
C SER A 63 -2.24 5.89 -10.79
N GLY A 64 -1.33 6.55 -10.08
CA GLY A 64 -1.03 7.98 -10.25
C GLY A 64 -2.09 8.95 -9.71
N SER A 65 -3.09 8.44 -8.97
CA SER A 65 -4.15 9.27 -8.38
C SER A 65 -3.62 10.19 -7.27
N GLU A 66 -2.51 9.80 -6.62
CA GLU A 66 -1.87 10.53 -5.51
C GLU A 66 -0.50 11.11 -5.91
N GLY A 67 -0.25 11.29 -7.21
CA GLY A 67 1.00 11.80 -7.77
C GLY A 67 1.70 10.81 -8.71
N LYS A 68 2.41 11.33 -9.71
CA LYS A 68 3.05 10.50 -10.73
C LYS A 68 4.35 9.89 -10.17
N LEU A 69 4.40 8.56 -10.07
CA LEU A 69 5.63 7.81 -9.76
C LEU A 69 6.58 7.89 -10.96
N SER A 70 7.45 8.88 -10.93
CA SER A 70 8.36 9.24 -12.04
C SER A 70 9.66 8.44 -12.01
N LEU A 71 10.03 7.88 -10.86
CA LEU A 71 11.24 7.10 -10.67
C LEU A 71 10.92 5.61 -10.40
N PRO A 72 11.69 4.66 -10.96
CA PRO A 72 11.53 3.23 -10.68
C PRO A 72 11.56 2.91 -9.19
N GLU A 73 12.43 3.58 -8.41
CA GLU A 73 12.60 3.35 -6.98
C GLU A 73 11.35 3.72 -6.17
N GLN A 74 10.56 4.69 -6.66
CA GLN A 74 9.28 5.05 -6.04
C GLN A 74 8.26 3.92 -6.23
N ARG A 75 8.21 3.31 -7.43
CA ARG A 75 7.37 2.16 -7.72
C ARG A 75 7.78 0.95 -6.88
N THR A 76 9.08 0.67 -6.80
CA THR A 76 9.61 -0.39 -5.94
C THR A 76 9.19 -0.19 -4.49
N SER A 77 9.30 1.02 -3.96
CA SER A 77 8.90 1.33 -2.57
C SER A 77 7.41 1.04 -2.34
N VAL A 78 6.56 1.41 -3.29
CA VAL A 78 5.12 1.15 -3.20
C VAL A 78 4.80 -0.35 -3.26
N PHE A 79 5.49 -1.12 -4.11
CA PHE A 79 5.34 -2.58 -4.15
C PHE A 79 5.83 -3.25 -2.87
N SER A 80 6.96 -2.81 -2.31
CA SER A 80 7.46 -3.32 -1.02
C SER A 80 6.45 -3.07 0.11
N ALA A 81 5.76 -1.93 0.10
CA ALA A 81 4.70 -1.67 1.06
C ALA A 81 3.51 -2.65 0.92
N ILE A 82 3.07 -2.95 -0.31
CA ILE A 82 1.99 -3.92 -0.57
C ILE A 82 2.41 -5.33 -0.13
N GLU A 83 3.63 -5.74 -0.45
CA GLU A 83 4.21 -7.02 -0.03
C GLU A 83 4.24 -7.15 1.50
N ASN A 84 4.71 -6.12 2.19
CA ASN A 84 4.75 -6.10 3.65
C ASN A 84 3.35 -6.27 4.25
N ILE A 85 2.37 -5.51 3.77
CA ILE A 85 0.98 -5.63 4.24
C ILE A 85 0.46 -7.06 4.01
N ALA A 86 0.69 -7.62 2.83
CA ALA A 86 0.24 -8.97 2.47
C ALA A 86 0.83 -10.02 3.40
N ASN A 87 2.14 -9.97 3.64
CA ASN A 87 2.85 -10.92 4.51
C ASN A 87 2.33 -10.86 5.95
N ILE A 88 2.19 -9.66 6.50
CA ILE A 88 1.77 -9.44 7.90
C ILE A 88 0.30 -9.79 8.11
N SER A 89 -0.55 -9.48 7.14
CA SER A 89 -1.99 -9.67 7.27
C SER A 89 -2.43 -11.08 6.88
N SER A 90 -1.57 -11.84 6.20
CA SER A 90 -1.89 -13.21 5.76
C SER A 90 -1.93 -14.19 6.93
N THR A 91 -3.10 -14.73 7.17
CA THR A 91 -3.37 -15.91 7.98
C THR A 91 -4.02 -16.95 7.06
N ALA A 92 -4.00 -18.23 7.45
CA ALA A 92 -4.61 -19.28 6.63
C ALA A 92 -6.11 -19.01 6.32
N ALA A 93 -6.81 -18.26 7.18
CA ALA A 93 -8.24 -17.97 7.03
C ALA A 93 -8.56 -16.81 6.07
N ASN A 94 -7.60 -15.91 5.79
CA ASN A 94 -7.83 -14.69 5.01
C ASN A 94 -6.94 -14.57 3.77
N MET A 95 -5.98 -15.50 3.58
CA MET A 95 -5.01 -15.48 2.50
C MET A 95 -5.67 -15.46 1.11
N GLU A 96 -6.72 -16.25 0.91
CA GLU A 96 -7.44 -16.30 -0.37
C GLU A 96 -8.11 -14.96 -0.70
N MET A 97 -8.77 -14.35 0.29
CA MET A 97 -9.42 -13.04 0.14
C MET A 97 -8.39 -11.96 -0.20
N LEU A 98 -7.30 -11.89 0.56
CA LEU A 98 -6.24 -10.90 0.36
C LEU A 98 -5.54 -11.09 -0.99
N ALA A 99 -5.21 -12.33 -1.36
CA ALA A 99 -4.59 -12.63 -2.64
C ALA A 99 -5.50 -12.25 -3.82
N THR A 100 -6.80 -12.57 -3.72
CA THR A 100 -7.80 -12.20 -4.73
C THR A 100 -7.89 -10.68 -4.86
N PHE A 101 -8.00 -9.96 -3.73
CA PHE A 101 -8.10 -8.51 -3.72
C PHE A 101 -6.86 -7.83 -4.33
N ILE A 102 -5.66 -8.28 -3.95
CA ILE A 102 -4.41 -7.75 -4.52
C ILE A 102 -4.35 -8.03 -6.02
N PHE A 103 -4.73 -9.24 -6.45
CA PHE A 103 -4.74 -9.61 -7.87
C PHE A 103 -5.72 -8.74 -8.67
N GLU A 104 -6.93 -8.53 -8.17
CA GLU A 104 -7.94 -7.67 -8.79
C GLU A 104 -7.47 -6.22 -8.96
N LYS A 105 -6.63 -5.71 -8.04
CA LYS A 105 -6.05 -4.36 -8.12
C LYS A 105 -4.82 -4.30 -9.01
N MET A 106 -4.00 -5.35 -9.01
CA MET A 106 -2.76 -5.39 -9.76
C MET A 106 -2.96 -5.69 -11.24
N TYR A 107 -3.93 -6.53 -11.59
CA TYR A 107 -4.25 -6.87 -12.97
C TYR A 107 -4.50 -5.64 -13.89
N PRO A 108 -5.42 -4.70 -13.56
CA PRO A 108 -5.65 -3.53 -14.41
C PRO A 108 -4.40 -2.64 -14.52
N PHE A 109 -3.65 -2.47 -13.43
CA PHE A 109 -2.39 -1.73 -13.44
C PHE A 109 -1.36 -2.33 -14.41
N LEU A 110 -1.18 -3.66 -14.38
CA LEU A 110 -0.24 -4.36 -15.28
C LEU A 110 -0.68 -4.27 -16.75
N LEU A 111 -1.98 -4.30 -17.01
CA LEU A 111 -2.51 -4.10 -18.36
C LEU A 111 -2.24 -2.68 -18.87
N GLU A 112 -2.45 -1.67 -18.03
CA GLU A 112 -2.17 -0.27 -18.40
C GLU A 112 -0.69 -0.06 -18.72
N GLU A 113 0.20 -0.58 -17.87
CA GLU A 113 1.65 -0.54 -18.12
C GLU A 113 1.99 -1.27 -19.42
N GLY A 114 1.53 -2.52 -19.61
CA GLY A 114 1.80 -3.31 -20.82
C GLY A 114 1.29 -2.63 -22.10
N ASN A 115 0.09 -2.06 -22.07
CA ASN A 115 -0.46 -1.30 -23.20
C ASN A 115 0.35 -0.04 -23.47
N GLN A 116 0.84 0.66 -22.45
CA GLN A 116 1.66 1.86 -22.61
C GLN A 116 2.97 1.55 -23.36
N TYR A 117 3.56 0.36 -23.20
CA TYR A 117 4.77 -0.06 -23.92
C TYR A 117 4.50 -0.68 -25.30
N PHE A 118 3.25 -1.04 -25.63
CA PHE A 118 2.92 -1.62 -26.95
C PHE A 118 2.76 -0.57 -28.07
N PHE A 119 2.62 0.71 -27.71
CA PHE A 119 2.45 1.83 -28.66
C PHE A 119 3.70 2.73 -28.77
N ILE A 120 4.87 2.26 -28.31
CA ILE A 120 6.18 2.92 -28.45
C ILE A 120 7.07 2.07 -29.36
#